data_AF-A0A8J7Z7E7-F1
#
_entry.id   AF-A0A8J7Z7E7-F1
#
_cell.length_a   1.000
_cell.length_b   1.000
_cell.length_c   1.000
_cell.angle_alpha   90.00
_cell.angle_beta   90.00
_cell.angle_gamma   90.00
#
_symmetry.space_group_name_H-M   'P 1'
#
loop_
_entity.id
_entity.type
_entity.pdbx_description
1 polymer ?
#
loop_
_entity_poly.entity_id
_entity_poly.type
_entity_poly.pdbx_seq_one_letter_code
_entity_poly.pdbx_strand_id
1 'polypeptide(L)'
;MSKEKRAVWKTMPLATAVLMAIEKRQGVLLDDELVKILSMEFGDVSKSEINQVLMELEIRGIVHVSSITKSKRRIEKIRDNQVYMAVGED
;
A
#
# COMPACT_ATOMS: atom_id res chain seq x y z
N MET A 1 -7.10 -31.51 -11.48
CA MET A 1 -6.11 -30.98 -12.43
C MET A 1 -6.38 -29.49 -12.55
N SER A 2 -5.52 -28.53 -12.25
CA SER A 2 -4.11 -28.56 -11.87
C SER A 2 -3.89 -27.51 -10.77
N LYS A 3 -3.35 -27.97 -9.63
CA LYS A 3 -2.65 -27.12 -8.67
C LYS A 3 -1.28 -26.76 -9.27
N GLU A 4 -0.63 -25.76 -8.66
CA GLU A 4 0.69 -25.20 -9.03
C GLU A 4 0.71 -24.13 -10.14
N LYS A 5 0.20 -22.93 -9.82
CA LYS A 5 0.98 -21.70 -10.07
C LYS A 5 1.72 -21.34 -8.80
N ARG A 6 2.78 -22.06 -8.45
CA ARG A 6 3.58 -21.79 -7.25
C ARG A 6 4.93 -21.16 -7.61
N ALA A 7 5.29 -20.20 -6.77
CA ALA A 7 6.66 -19.93 -6.31
C ALA A 7 7.56 -19.03 -7.17
N VAL A 8 7.04 -17.90 -7.66
CA VAL A 8 7.90 -16.70 -7.84
C VAL A 8 7.49 -15.57 -6.91
N TRP A 9 6.20 -15.50 -6.53
CA TRP A 9 5.64 -14.35 -5.81
C TRP A 9 5.60 -14.52 -4.28
N LYS A 10 5.81 -15.75 -3.76
CA LYS A 10 5.86 -16.01 -2.32
C LYS A 10 7.12 -15.48 -1.62
N THR A 11 8.09 -14.97 -2.38
CA THR A 11 9.37 -14.44 -1.85
C THR A 11 9.41 -12.92 -1.81
N MET A 12 8.43 -12.23 -2.40
CA MET A 12 8.37 -10.77 -2.37
C MET A 12 7.80 -10.29 -1.03
N PRO A 13 8.50 -9.41 -0.28
CA PRO A 13 7.94 -8.78 0.92
C PRO A 13 6.67 -7.98 0.60
N LEU A 14 5.68 -8.00 1.50
CA LEU A 14 4.42 -7.27 1.33
C LEU A 14 4.63 -5.76 1.10
N ALA A 15 5.63 -5.17 1.76
CA ALA A 15 6.03 -3.77 1.55
C ALA A 15 6.43 -3.48 0.09
N THR A 16 7.16 -4.40 -0.55
CA THR A 16 7.53 -4.26 -1.97
C THR A 16 6.30 -4.31 -2.87
N ALA A 17 5.37 -5.23 -2.59
CA ALA A 17 4.12 -5.32 -3.35
C ALA A 17 3.25 -4.07 -3.21
N VAL A 18 3.13 -3.52 -2.00
CA VAL A 18 2.42 -2.26 -1.74
C VAL A 18 3.01 -1.12 -2.57
N LEU A 19 4.33 -0.95 -2.54
CA LEU A 19 4.99 0.11 -3.31
C LEU A 19 4.82 -0.08 -4.82
N MET A 20 4.91 -1.30 -5.32
CA MET A 20 4.66 -1.60 -6.74
C MET A 20 3.21 -1.31 -7.15
N ALA A 21 2.23 -1.62 -6.29
CA ALA A 21 0.83 -1.31 -6.54
C ALA A 21 0.58 0.20 -6.63
N ILE A 22 1.18 0.97 -5.73
CA ILE A 22 1.13 2.45 -5.74
C ILE A 22 1.78 2.99 -7.03
N GLU A 23 2.96 2.50 -7.39
CA GLU A 23 3.68 2.96 -8.59
C GLU A 23 2.91 2.67 -9.88
N LYS A 24 2.33 1.47 -10.01
CA LYS A 24 1.47 1.09 -11.15
C LYS A 24 0.25 2.02 -11.31
N ARG A 25 -0.18 2.70 -10.24
CA ARG A 25 -1.28 3.67 -10.23
C ARG A 25 -0.78 5.13 -10.26
N GLN A 26 0.39 5.37 -10.85
CA GLN A 26 0.98 6.71 -10.99
C GLN A 26 1.30 7.39 -9.64
N GLY A 27 1.53 6.58 -8.61
CA GLY A 27 1.90 7.05 -7.28
C GLY A 27 0.72 7.33 -6.35
N VAL A 28 -0.53 7.07 -6.75
CA VAL A 28 -1.71 7.31 -5.91
C VAL A 28 -2.72 6.19 -6.07
N LEU A 29 -3.24 5.62 -4.97
CA LEU A 29 -4.39 4.70 -5.01
C LEU A 29 -5.28 4.78 -3.78
N LEU A 30 -6.46 4.19 -3.88
CA LEU A 30 -7.36 4.01 -2.74
C LEU A 30 -7.09 2.71 -1.98
N ASP A 31 -7.41 2.70 -0.69
CA ASP A 31 -7.21 1.54 0.19
C ASP A 31 -7.93 0.26 -0.29
N ASP A 32 -9.16 0.39 -0.79
CA ASP A 32 -9.95 -0.71 -1.33
C ASP A 32 -9.35 -1.27 -2.62
N GLU A 33 -8.80 -0.39 -3.46
CA GLU A 33 -8.03 -0.79 -4.64
C GLU A 33 -6.75 -1.53 -4.25
N LEU A 34 -6.04 -1.06 -3.22
CA LEU A 34 -4.82 -1.71 -2.72
C LEU A 34 -5.11 -3.11 -2.23
N VAL A 35 -6.12 -3.27 -1.37
CA VAL A 35 -6.53 -4.58 -0.83
C VAL A 35 -6.87 -5.52 -1.98
N LYS A 36 -7.65 -5.07 -2.97
CA LYS A 36 -8.02 -5.88 -4.13
C LYS A 36 -6.78 -6.35 -4.92
N ILE A 37 -5.82 -5.45 -5.17
CA ILE A 37 -4.59 -5.79 -5.90
C ILE A 37 -3.77 -6.83 -5.12
N LEU A 38 -3.54 -6.60 -3.82
CA LEU A 38 -2.77 -7.51 -2.98
C LEU A 38 -3.46 -8.86 -2.84
N SER A 39 -4.79 -8.90 -2.74
CA SER A 39 -5.53 -10.15 -2.65
C SER A 39 -5.44 -11.00 -3.91
N MET A 40 -5.36 -10.36 -5.08
CA MET A 40 -5.16 -11.06 -6.35
C MET A 40 -3.75 -11.64 -6.48
N GLU A 41 -2.74 -10.99 -5.90
CA GLU A 41 -1.34 -11.39 -6.00
C GLU A 41 -0.92 -12.42 -4.93
N PHE A 42 -1.38 -12.26 -3.68
CA PHE A 42 -0.93 -13.06 -2.53
C PHE A 42 -1.99 -14.01 -1.96
N GLY A 43 -3.24 -13.94 -2.44
CA GLY A 43 -4.37 -14.62 -1.81
C GLY A 43 -4.95 -13.78 -0.66
N ASP A 44 -5.53 -14.41 0.35
CA ASP A 44 -6.12 -13.65 1.46
C ASP A 44 -5.02 -12.96 2.29
N VAL A 45 -4.95 -11.63 2.23
CA VAL A 45 -4.04 -10.79 3.01
C VAL A 45 -4.88 -10.00 3.98
N SER A 46 -4.55 -10.06 5.26
CA SER A 46 -5.36 -9.37 6.26
C SER A 46 -5.21 -7.85 6.14
N LYS A 47 -6.30 -7.12 6.41
CA LYS A 47 -6.24 -5.66 6.51
C LYS A 47 -5.23 -5.19 7.57
N SER A 48 -5.04 -5.99 8.63
CA SER A 48 -4.06 -5.67 9.68
C SER A 48 -2.63 -5.69 9.16
N GLU A 49 -2.26 -6.67 8.34
CA GLU A 49 -0.93 -6.75 7.72
C GLU A 49 -0.70 -5.59 6.75
N ILE A 50 -1.71 -5.25 5.93
CA ILE A 50 -1.63 -4.10 5.03
C ILE A 50 -1.47 -2.80 5.83
N ASN A 51 -2.24 -2.63 6.91
CA ASN A 51 -2.15 -1.46 7.78
C ASN A 51 -0.77 -1.32 8.44
N GLN A 52 -0.20 -2.42 8.93
CA GLN A 52 1.13 -2.40 9.53
C GLN A 52 2.18 -1.96 8.52
N VAL A 53 2.13 -2.50 7.29
CA VAL A 53 3.05 -2.13 6.22
C VAL A 53 2.89 -0.65 5.83
N LEU A 54 1.66 -0.16 5.67
CA LEU A 54 1.40 1.25 5.35
C LEU A 54 1.91 2.18 6.46
N MET A 55 1.69 1.83 7.73
CA MET A 55 2.20 2.57 8.88
C MET A 55 3.73 2.63 8.88
N GLU A 56 4.42 1.52 8.63
CA GLU A 56 5.87 1.48 8.53
C GLU A 56 6.41 2.33 7.37
N LEU A 57 5.73 2.31 6.21
CA LEU A 57 6.11 3.11 5.05
C LEU A 57 5.87 4.61 5.27
N GLU A 58 4.80 4.97 5.99
CA GLU A 58 4.47 6.36 6.32
C GLU A 58 5.44 6.95 7.34
N ILE A 59 5.79 6.20 8.39
CA ILE A 59 6.83 6.60 9.36
C ILE A 59 8.18 6.84 8.65
N ARG A 60 8.49 6.05 7.61
CA ARG A 60 9.72 6.20 6.81
C ARG A 60 9.65 7.34 5.79
N GLY A 61 8.52 8.03 5.67
CA GLY A 61 8.34 9.10 4.68
C GLY A 61 8.30 8.62 3.23
N ILE A 62 7.94 7.35 2.99
CA ILE A 62 7.86 6.78 1.64
C ILE A 62 6.47 6.98 1.04
N VAL A 63 5.43 6.86 1.88
CA VAL A 63 4.04 7.05 1.49
C VAL A 63 3.34 8.01 2.46
N HIS A 64 2.24 8.58 2.02
CA HIS A 64 1.30 9.29 2.86
C HIS A 64 -0.08 8.62 2.77
N VAL A 65 -0.72 8.41 3.91
CA VAL A 65 -2.09 7.90 4.02
C VAL A 65 -3.00 8.99 4.57
N SER A 66 -4.01 9.41 3.79
CA SER A 66 -5.02 10.39 4.22
C SER A 66 -6.43 9.81 4.19
N SER A 67 -7.26 10.19 5.16
CA SER A 67 -8.68 9.85 5.15
C SER A 67 -9.43 10.74 4.16
N ILE A 68 -10.25 10.13 3.30
CA ILE A 68 -11.26 10.82 2.49
C ILE A 68 -12.60 10.81 3.23
N THR A 69 -12.95 9.65 3.82
CA THR A 69 -14.11 9.46 4.70
C THR A 69 -13.72 8.50 5.83
N LYS A 70 -14.63 8.23 6.77
CA LYS A 70 -14.42 7.26 7.86
C LYS A 70 -13.97 5.86 7.38
N SER A 71 -14.34 5.47 6.15
CA SER A 71 -14.07 4.14 5.61
C SER A 71 -13.19 4.14 4.37
N LYS A 72 -12.73 5.31 3.89
CA LYS A 72 -12.01 5.43 2.62
C LYS A 72 -10.74 6.24 2.82
N ARG A 73 -9.59 5.66 2.46
CA ARG A 73 -8.28 6.31 2.55
C ARG A 73 -7.66 6.43 1.16
N ARG A 74 -6.89 7.50 0.97
CA ARG A 74 -6.00 7.74 -0.16
C ARG A 74 -4.58 7.44 0.28
N ILE A 75 -3.83 6.74 -0.56
CA ILE A 75 -2.44 6.33 -0.32
C ILE A 75 -1.61 6.90 -1.46
N GLU A 76 -0.62 7.72 -1.12
CA GLU A 76 0.21 8.45 -2.08
C GLU A 76 1.69 8.17 -1.85
N LYS A 77 2.48 8.04 -2.91
CA LYS A 77 3.95 8.00 -2.82
C LYS A 77 4.47 9.41 -2.61
N ILE A 78 5.30 9.61 -1.58
CA ILE A 78 5.98 10.87 -1.34
C ILE A 78 7.08 11.04 -2.40
N ARG A 79 7.14 12.23 -3.03
CA ARG A 79 8.16 12.58 -4.03
C ARG A 79 9.22 13.48 -3.40
N ASP A 80 10.45 13.44 -3.91
CA ASP A 80 11.62 14.16 -3.36
C ASP A 80 11.41 15.68 -3.16
N ASN A 81 10.43 16.27 -3.84
CA ASN A 81 10.10 17.69 -3.76
C ASN A 81 8.88 18.01 -2.87
N GLN A 82 8.26 17.02 -2.24
CA GLN A 82 7.25 17.22 -1.21
C GLN A 82 7.95 17.33 0.14
N VAL A 83 8.22 18.57 0.55
CA VAL A 83 8.56 18.85 1.95
C VAL A 83 7.34 18.48 2.77
N TYR A 84 7.39 17.33 3.43
CA TYR A 84 6.37 16.91 4.37
C TYR A 84 6.52 17.76 5.63
N MET A 85 6.06 19.02 5.56
CA MET A 85 5.83 19.80 6.77
C MET A 85 4.66 19.14 7.47
N ALA A 86 4.96 18.40 8.53
CA ALA A 86 3.98 18.04 9.54
C ALA A 86 3.50 19.33 10.24
N VAL A 87 2.79 20.18 9.51
CA VAL A 87 1.93 21.19 10.12
C VAL A 87 0.68 20.44 10.53
N GLY A 88 0.66 20.08 11.82
CA GLY A 88 -0.45 19.41 12.45
C GLY A 88 -1.74 20.23 12.36
N GLU A 89 -2.81 19.49 12.11
CA GLU A 89 -4.14 19.58 12.77
C GLU A 89 -4.68 20.97 13.10
N ASP A 90 -5.66 21.43 12.29
CA ASP A 90 -7.08 21.58 12.70
C ASP A 90 -7.99 21.69 11.46
#